data_AF-A0A529MG38-F1
#
_entry.id   AF-A0A529MG38-F1
#
_cell.length_a   1.000
_cell.length_b   1.000
_cell.length_c   1.000
_cell.angle_alpha   90.00
_cell.angle_beta   90.00
_cell.angle_gamma   90.00
#
_symmetry.space_group_name_H-M   'P 1'
#
loop_
_entity.id
_entity.type
_entity.pdbx_description
1 polymer ?
#
loop_
_entity_poly.entity_id
_entity_poly.type
_entity_poly.pdbx_seq_one_letter_code
_entity_poly.pdbx_strand_id
1 'polypeptide(L)' 'ILVGIIAAAAILAILAIGGWVTGRFTGLCTALDNSPIGSCNGATGVGS' A
#
# COMPACT_ATOMS: atom_id res chain seq x y z
N ILE A 1 8.40 -25.02 -18.11
CA ILE A 1 9.17 -23.73 -18.13
C ILE A 1 8.25 -22.53 -18.30
N LEU A 2 7.38 -22.47 -19.32
CA LEU A 2 6.48 -21.33 -19.54
C LEU A 2 5.68 -20.93 -18.28
N VAL A 3 5.06 -21.90 -17.61
CA VAL A 3 4.26 -21.64 -16.39
C VAL A 3 5.08 -21.01 -15.25
N GLY A 4 6.36 -21.37 -15.12
CA GLY A 4 7.22 -20.86 -14.05
C GLY A 4 7.57 -19.39 -14.21
N ILE A 5 7.76 -18.94 -15.46
CA ILE A 5 8.08 -17.54 -15.76
C ILE A 5 6.86 -16.65 -15.55
N ILE A 6 5.68 -17.12 -15.98
CA ILE A 6 4.41 -16.39 -15.76
C ILE A 6 4.10 -16.28 -14.27
N ALA A 7 4.32 -17.35 -13.50
CA ALA A 7 4.15 -17.31 -12.05
C ALA A 7 5.06 -16.27 -11.38
N ALA A 8 6.35 -16.24 -11.74
CA ALA A 8 7.28 -15.25 -11.21
C ALA A 8 6.89 -13.81 -11.59
N ALA A 9 6.51 -13.57 -12.85
CA ALA A 9 6.09 -12.25 -13.32
C ALA A 9 4.82 -11.76 -12.62
N ALA A 10 3.83 -12.65 -12.43
CA ALA A 10 2.59 -12.32 -11.72
C ALA A 10 2.86 -11.93 -10.26
N ILE A 11 3.74 -12.66 -9.56
CA ILE A 11 4.12 -12.36 -8.18
C ILE A 11 4.79 -10.98 -8.09
N LEU A 12 5.75 -10.69 -8.97
CA LEU A 12 6.44 -9.39 -9.00
C LEU A 12 5.46 -8.24 -9.24
N ALA A 13 4.49 -8.42 -10.14
CA ALA A 13 3.46 -7.43 -10.39
C ALA A 13 2.61 -7.16 -9.13
N ILE A 14 2.17 -8.21 -8.44
CA ILE A 14 1.39 -8.07 -7.20
C ILE A 14 2.19 -7.35 -6.11
N LEU A 15 3.48 -7.68 -5.95
CA LEU A 15 4.35 -7.01 -4.97
C LEU A 15 4.56 -5.53 -5.30
N ALA A 16 4.77 -5.19 -6.57
CA ALA A 16 4.92 -3.81 -7.01
C ALA A 16 3.65 -2.99 -6.75
N ILE A 17 2.47 -3.56 -7.05
CA ILE A 17 1.18 -2.93 -6.75
C ILE A 17 1.01 -2.77 -5.25
N GLY A 18 1.31 -3.81 -4.46
CA GLY A 18 1.24 -3.76 -2.99
C GLY A 18 2.10 -2.63 -2.42
N GLY A 19 3.36 -2.53 -2.85
CA GLY A 19 4.26 -1.46 -2.44
C GLY A 19 3.77 -0.07 -2.85
N TRP A 20 3.27 0.08 -4.08
CA TRP A 20 2.71 1.35 -4.56
C TRP A 20 1.47 1.78 -3.76
N VAL A 21 0.54 0.86 -3.51
CA VAL A 21 -0.68 1.11 -2.73
C VAL A 21 -0.34 1.51 -1.30
N THR A 22 0.56 0.79 -0.63
CA THR A 22 1.01 1.15 0.73
C THR A 22 1.61 2.55 0.77
N GLY A 23 2.47 2.91 -0.19
CA GLY A 23 3.04 4.26 -0.26
C GLY A 23 1.98 5.36 -0.41
N ARG A 24 0.92 5.12 -1.20
CA ARG A 24 -0.21 6.04 -1.33
C ARG A 24 -1.00 6.16 -0.03
N PHE A 25 -1.23 5.06 0.68
CA PHE A 25 -1.89 5.07 1.99
C PHE A 25 -1.08 5.83 3.03
N THR A 26 0.23 5.61 3.11
CA THR A 26 1.10 6.37 4.03
C THR A 26 1.02 7.86 3.76
N GLY A 27 1.07 8.30 2.50
CA GLY A 27 0.95 9.72 2.16
C GLY A 27 -0.39 10.33 2.58
N LEU A 28 -1.49 9.59 2.40
CA LEU A 28 -2.82 10.03 2.83
C LEU A 28 -2.92 10.09 4.36
N CYS A 29 -2.36 9.09 5.05
CA CYS A 29 -2.31 8.99 6.50
C CYS A 29 -1.56 10.19 7.10
N THR A 30 -0.38 10.52 6.55
CA THR A 30 0.37 11.74 6.91
C THR A 30 -0.45 13.00 6.71
N ALA A 31 -1.19 13.13 5.59
CA ALA A 31 -2.01 14.31 5.35
C ALA A 31 -3.17 14.44 6.36
N LEU A 32 -3.76 13.31 6.76
CA LEU A 32 -4.83 13.27 7.75
C LEU A 32 -4.32 13.58 9.16
N ASP A 33 -3.19 13.01 9.58
CA ASP A 33 -2.57 13.30 10.89
C ASP A 33 -2.11 14.76 11.03
N ASN A 34 -1.77 15.42 9.92
CA ASN A 34 -1.47 16.85 9.91
C ASN A 34 -2.74 17.72 9.89
N SER A 35 -3.93 17.12 9.74
CA SER A 35 -5.20 17.85 9.75
C SER A 35 -5.86 17.77 11.14
N PRO A 36 -6.60 18.81 11.55
CA PRO A 36 -7.29 18.81 12.86
C PRO A 36 -8.58 17.99 12.88
N ILE A 37 -8.91 17.27 11.80
CA ILE A 37 -10.20 16.59 11.61
C ILE A 37 -10.16 15.09 11.94
N GLY A 38 -8.99 14.53 12.23
CA GLY A 38 -8.87 13.13 12.55
C GLY A 38 -7.42 12.68 12.65
N SER A 39 -7.23 11.40 12.93
CA SER A 39 -5.93 10.74 12.94
C SER A 39 -5.97 9.43 12.17
N CYS A 40 -4.81 8.96 11.73
CA CYS A 40 -4.69 7.73 10.97
C CYS A 40 -3.68 6.79 11.63
N ASN A 41 -4.11 5.57 11.94
CA ASN A 41 -3.19 4.52 12.35
C ASN A 41 -2.57 3.85 11.11
N GLY A 42 -1.39 4.34 10.71
CA GLY A 42 -0.64 3.81 9.56
C GLY A 42 -0.24 2.32 9.68
N ALA A 43 -0.24 1.74 10.87
CA ALA A 43 0.06 0.31 11.06
C ALA A 43 -1.14 -0.60 10.75
N THR A 44 -2.36 -0.11 10.93
CA THR A 44 -3.59 -0.89 10.73
C THR A 44 -4.48 -0.36 9.60
N GLY A 45 -4.16 0.81 9.03
CA GLY A 45 -4.95 1.46 7.98
C GLY A 45 -6.31 1.98 8.45
N VAL A 46 -6.45 2.29 9.74
CA VAL A 46 -7.72 2.72 10.34
C VAL A 46 -7.63 4.21 10.68
N GLY A 47 -8.58 5.01 10.20
CA GLY A 47 -8.72 6.42 10.55
C GLY A 47 -9.82 6.66 11.58
N SER A 48 -9.66 7.69 12.40
CA SER A 48 -10.60 8.11 13.46
C SER A 48 -10.87 9.60 13.38
#